data_AF-A0A351QC87-F1
#
_entry.id   AF-A0A351QC87-F1
#
_cell.length_a   1.000
_cell.length_b   1.000
_cell.length_c   1.000
_cell.angle_alpha   90.00
_cell.angle_beta   90.00
_cell.angle_gamma   90.00
#
_symmetry.space_group_name_H-M   'P 1'
#
loop_
_entity.id
_entity.type
_entity.pdbx_description
1 polymer ?
#
loop_
_entity_poly.entity_id
_entity_poly.type
_entity_poly.pdbx_seq_one_letter_code
_entity_poly.pdbx_strand_id
1 'polypeptide(L)'
;MTKFLPFVYDENAFLTNQKCFIITGTATAFLTAFFNSSLFKYCFRESFPELLGDTRELSKIFFDKIPVIQVDEKAEIKFKTAVLDIQSEYTESKAREIDSMIFDLYNLTTEERDAIGYITIK
;
A
#
# COMPACT_ATOMS: atom_id res chain seq x y z
N MET A 1 8.07 -13.44 3.93
CA MET A 1 7.11 -13.51 5.06
C MET A 1 7.15 -12.20 5.81
N THR A 2 6.00 -11.61 6.10
CA THR A 2 5.90 -10.39 6.89
C THR A 2 4.59 -10.37 7.66
N LYS A 3 4.63 -9.83 8.88
CA LYS A 3 3.41 -9.53 9.65
C LYS A 3 2.75 -8.25 9.13
N PHE A 4 3.57 -7.25 8.80
CA PHE A 4 3.17 -5.85 8.64
C PHE A 4 2.83 -5.42 7.22
N LEU A 5 3.19 -6.24 6.21
CA LEU A 5 3.05 -5.89 4.79
C LEU A 5 3.66 -4.51 4.45
N PRO A 6 4.93 -4.21 4.82
CA PRO A 6 5.50 -2.90 4.56
C PRO A 6 5.91 -2.78 3.09
N PHE A 7 5.44 -1.72 2.42
CA PHE A 7 5.88 -1.35 1.08
C PHE A 7 6.57 0.00 1.13
N VAL A 8 7.72 0.12 0.48
CA VAL A 8 8.57 1.31 0.51
C VAL A 8 8.77 1.80 -0.91
N TYR A 9 8.62 3.10 -1.11
CA TYR A 9 9.01 3.81 -2.32
C TYR A 9 10.49 4.16 -2.23
N ASP A 10 11.27 3.68 -3.18
CA ASP A 10 12.72 3.83 -3.19
C ASP A 10 13.20 4.80 -4.28
N GLU A 11 13.85 5.88 -3.86
CA GLU A 11 14.60 6.81 -4.73
C GLU A 11 16.12 6.77 -4.48
N ASN A 12 16.57 5.96 -3.52
CA ASN A 12 17.96 5.87 -3.09
C ASN A 12 18.70 4.65 -3.68
N ALA A 13 18.03 3.86 -4.51
CA ALA A 13 18.58 2.66 -5.14
C ALA A 13 19.13 1.65 -4.10
N PHE A 14 18.34 1.36 -3.07
CA PHE A 14 18.69 0.38 -2.07
C PHE A 14 18.86 -1.01 -2.69
N LEU A 15 19.88 -1.73 -2.25
CA LEU A 15 20.08 -3.13 -2.62
C LEU A 15 19.34 -4.04 -1.64
N THR A 16 18.56 -4.97 -2.18
CA THR A 16 17.81 -5.94 -1.38
C THR A 16 18.37 -7.35 -1.55
N ASN A 17 18.09 -8.23 -0.59
CA ASN A 17 18.37 -9.66 -0.75
C ASN A 17 17.31 -10.32 -1.65
N GLN A 18 17.44 -11.63 -1.86
CA GLN A 18 16.55 -12.45 -2.71
C GLN A 18 15.11 -12.64 -2.17
N LYS A 19 14.74 -11.98 -1.05
CA LYS A 19 13.42 -12.09 -0.43
C LYS A 19 12.52 -10.87 -0.68
N CYS A 20 13.07 -9.78 -1.21
CA CYS A 20 12.30 -8.60 -1.56
C CYS A 20 11.80 -8.69 -3.01
N PHE A 21 10.58 -8.23 -3.21
CA PHE A 21 10.03 -8.01 -4.55
C PHE A 21 10.22 -6.54 -4.92
N ILE A 22 10.52 -6.28 -6.19
CA ILE A 22 10.69 -4.93 -6.74
C ILE A 22 9.62 -4.73 -7.81
N ILE A 23 8.87 -3.64 -7.71
CA ILE A 23 7.91 -3.21 -8.71
C ILE A 23 8.47 -1.94 -9.37
N THR A 24 8.51 -1.92 -10.70
CA THR A 24 8.92 -0.77 -11.50
C THR A 24 7.78 -0.32 -12.40
N GLY A 25 7.76 0.96 -12.77
CA GLY A 25 6.69 1.54 -13.58
C GLY A 25 6.57 3.04 -13.36
N THR A 26 5.52 3.64 -13.93
CA THR A 26 5.29 5.09 -13.90
C THR A 26 4.39 5.55 -12.76
N ALA A 27 3.66 4.64 -12.11
CA ALA A 27 2.70 4.94 -11.03
C ALA A 27 3.12 4.29 -9.69
N THR A 28 4.43 4.20 -9.43
CA THR A 28 4.96 3.43 -8.31
C THR A 28 4.73 4.11 -6.95
N ALA A 29 4.62 5.44 -6.89
CA ALA A 29 4.28 6.11 -5.63
C ALA A 29 2.81 5.89 -5.26
N PHE A 30 1.88 5.98 -6.22
CA PHE A 30 0.50 5.57 -6.02
C PHE A 30 0.41 4.11 -5.55
N LEU A 31 1.11 3.18 -6.22
CA LEU A 31 1.10 1.78 -5.80
C LEU A 31 1.63 1.59 -4.38
N THR A 32 2.69 2.29 -4.00
CA THR A 32 3.19 2.27 -2.61
C THR A 32 2.12 2.78 -1.63
N ALA A 33 1.42 3.86 -1.94
CA ALA A 33 0.32 4.36 -1.10
C ALA A 33 -0.83 3.33 -1.01
N PHE A 34 -1.25 2.78 -2.14
CA PHE A 34 -2.31 1.78 -2.21
C PHE A 34 -1.97 0.52 -1.40
N PHE A 35 -0.79 -0.06 -1.58
CA PHE A 35 -0.41 -1.28 -0.86
C PHE A 35 -0.23 -1.08 0.66
N ASN A 36 0.02 0.15 1.11
CA ASN A 36 0.04 0.47 2.54
C ASN A 36 -1.34 0.91 3.09
N SER A 37 -2.35 1.11 2.24
CA SER A 37 -3.68 1.58 2.64
C SER A 37 -4.49 0.54 3.40
N SER A 38 -5.48 1.00 4.16
CA SER A 38 -6.50 0.16 4.80
C SER A 38 -7.36 -0.56 3.77
N LEU A 39 -7.66 0.08 2.62
CA LEU A 39 -8.41 -0.56 1.53
C LEU A 39 -7.71 -1.84 1.07
N PHE A 40 -6.40 -1.76 0.77
CA PHE A 40 -5.64 -2.94 0.34
C PHE A 40 -5.61 -4.02 1.41
N LYS A 41 -5.35 -3.65 2.66
CA LYS A 41 -5.29 -4.61 3.79
C LYS A 41 -6.64 -5.29 3.99
N TYR A 42 -7.73 -4.54 3.95
CA TYR A 42 -9.10 -5.05 4.11
C TYR A 42 -9.45 -6.05 3.01
N CYS A 43 -9.16 -5.72 1.75
CA CYS A 43 -9.55 -6.56 0.62
C CYS A 43 -8.61 -7.76 0.40
N PHE A 44 -7.31 -7.60 0.61
CA PHE A 44 -6.33 -8.53 0.04
C PHE A 44 -5.36 -9.15 1.05
N ARG A 45 -5.32 -8.73 2.32
CA ARG A 45 -4.40 -9.33 3.31
C ARG A 45 -4.56 -10.84 3.42
N GLU A 46 -5.80 -11.32 3.38
CA GLU A 46 -6.14 -12.74 3.49
C GLU A 46 -5.98 -13.51 2.17
N SER A 47 -5.64 -12.82 1.07
CA SER A 47 -5.30 -13.48 -0.20
C SER A 47 -3.89 -14.08 -0.18
N PHE A 48 -3.05 -13.68 0.77
CA PHE A 48 -1.69 -14.17 0.91
C PHE A 48 -1.65 -15.35 1.90
N PRO A 49 -0.93 -16.45 1.59
CA PRO A 49 -0.83 -17.59 2.49
C PRO A 49 -0.33 -17.21 3.89
N GLU A 50 -0.96 -17.78 4.90
CA GLU A 50 -0.50 -17.69 6.28
C GLU A 50 0.66 -18.65 6.53
N LEU A 51 1.74 -18.16 7.15
CA LEU A 51 2.85 -18.98 7.62
C LEU A 51 3.23 -18.59 9.05
N LEU A 52 3.58 -19.58 9.87
CA LEU A 52 4.09 -19.38 11.24
C LEU A 52 3.17 -18.53 12.13
N GLY A 53 1.85 -18.66 11.99
CA GLY A 53 0.85 -17.79 12.62
C GLY A 53 0.64 -16.52 11.80
N ASP A 54 0.56 -15.34 12.43
CA ASP A 54 0.13 -14.07 11.81
C ASP A 54 0.99 -13.50 10.66
N THR A 55 1.99 -14.23 10.15
CA THR A 55 2.79 -13.76 9.02
C THR A 55 2.18 -14.20 7.69
N ARG A 56 2.30 -13.32 6.70
CA ARG A 56 1.82 -13.55 5.34
C ARG A 56 3.00 -13.78 4.39
N GLU A 57 2.88 -14.76 3.50
CA GLU A 57 3.84 -14.97 2.42
C GLU A 57 3.42 -14.20 1.16
N LEU A 58 4.21 -13.18 0.83
CA LEU A 58 4.01 -12.41 -0.39
C LEU A 58 4.67 -13.13 -1.57
N SER A 59 3.95 -13.22 -2.68
CA SER A 59 4.47 -13.76 -3.94
C SER A 59 3.78 -13.10 -5.13
N LYS A 60 4.53 -12.92 -6.22
CA LYS A 60 4.06 -12.31 -7.47
C LYS A 60 2.74 -12.92 -7.97
N ILE A 61 2.57 -14.23 -7.82
CA ILE A 61 1.37 -14.95 -8.30
C ILE A 61 0.06 -14.46 -7.64
N PHE A 62 0.14 -13.86 -6.46
CA PHE A 62 -1.00 -13.26 -5.76
C PHE A 62 -1.18 -11.81 -6.18
N PHE A 63 -0.09 -11.03 -6.27
CA PHE A 63 -0.12 -9.63 -6.72
C PHE A 63 -0.65 -9.47 -8.15
N ASP A 64 -0.29 -10.38 -9.06
CA ASP A 64 -0.76 -10.36 -10.46
C ASP A 64 -2.30 -10.41 -10.58
N LYS A 65 -2.99 -10.85 -9.53
CA LYS A 65 -4.47 -10.97 -9.50
C LYS A 65 -5.16 -9.78 -8.84
N ILE A 66 -4.41 -8.87 -8.22
CA ILE A 66 -4.99 -7.75 -7.48
C ILE A 66 -5.48 -6.70 -8.49
N PRO A 67 -6.78 -6.36 -8.51
CA PRO A 67 -7.28 -5.31 -9.38
C PRO A 67 -6.81 -3.96 -8.86
N VAL A 68 -6.18 -3.18 -9.74
CA VAL A 68 -5.71 -1.82 -9.43
C VAL A 68 -6.12 -0.90 -10.57
N ILE A 69 -6.64 0.28 -10.22
CA ILE A 69 -7.00 1.31 -11.21
C ILE A 69 -5.75 1.92 -11.84
N GLN A 70 -5.92 2.52 -13.02
CA GLN A 70 -4.90 3.36 -13.62
C GLN A 70 -5.08 4.80 -13.11
N VAL A 71 -3.96 5.47 -12.84
CA VAL A 71 -3.93 6.86 -12.38
C VAL A 71 -3.21 7.73 -13.38
N ASP A 72 -3.59 9.01 -13.44
CA ASP A 72 -2.87 9.99 -14.25
C ASP A 72 -1.60 10.51 -13.55
N GLU A 73 -0.78 11.23 -14.29
CA GLU A 73 0.47 11.81 -13.77
C GLU A 73 0.22 12.77 -12.60
N LYS A 74 -0.91 13.48 -12.61
CA LYS A 74 -1.27 14.42 -11.54
C LYS A 74 -1.53 13.70 -10.22
N ALA A 75 -2.23 12.56 -10.27
CA ALA A 75 -2.44 11.70 -9.11
C ALA A 75 -1.13 11.09 -8.63
N GLU A 76 -0.29 10.57 -9.53
CA GLU A 76 1.04 10.02 -9.17
C GLU A 76 1.90 11.06 -8.44
N ILE A 77 1.97 12.31 -8.94
CA ILE A 77 2.73 13.39 -8.29
C ILE A 77 2.20 13.68 -6.88
N LYS A 78 0.87 13.69 -6.70
CA LYS A 78 0.27 13.90 -5.38
C LYS A 78 0.64 12.78 -4.40
N PHE A 79 0.53 11.52 -4.83
CA PHE A 79 0.91 10.38 -3.99
C PHE A 79 2.41 10.38 -3.71
N LYS A 80 3.24 10.73 -4.68
CA LYS A 80 4.70 10.85 -4.49
C LYS A 80 5.04 11.83 -3.38
N THR A 81 4.45 13.02 -3.36
CA THR A 81 4.67 14.00 -2.29
C THR A 81 4.28 13.43 -0.92
N ALA A 82 3.10 12.82 -0.81
CA ALA A 82 2.61 12.28 0.47
C ALA A 82 3.43 11.07 0.95
N VAL A 83 3.83 10.19 0.04
CA VAL A 83 4.65 9.00 0.33
C VAL A 83 6.06 9.40 0.77
N LEU A 84 6.68 10.38 0.12
CA LEU A 84 7.99 10.88 0.54
C LEU A 84 7.91 11.55 1.91
N ASP A 85 6.85 12.34 2.16
CA ASP A 85 6.64 13.00 3.46
C ASP A 85 6.49 11.99 4.61
N ILE A 86 5.64 10.97 4.45
CA ILE A 86 5.45 9.94 5.50
C ILE A 86 6.69 9.04 5.68
N GLN A 87 7.47 8.79 4.62
CA GLN A 87 8.71 8.01 4.73
C GLN A 87 9.85 8.80 5.38
N SER A 88 9.83 10.14 5.27
CA SER A 88 10.80 10.99 5.97
C SER A 88 10.52 11.02 7.48
N GLU A 89 9.25 11.10 7.86
CA GLU A 89 8.80 11.05 9.25
C GLU A 89 7.36 10.52 9.31
N TYR A 90 7.21 9.35 9.93
CA TYR A 90 5.92 8.73 10.12
C TYR A 90 5.11 9.43 11.21
N THR A 91 3.87 9.79 10.89
CA THR A 91 2.84 10.09 11.88
C THR A 91 1.55 9.39 11.48
N GLU A 92 0.72 9.02 12.47
CA GLU A 92 -0.58 8.42 12.18
C GLU A 92 -1.50 9.38 11.40
N SER A 93 -1.36 10.70 11.61
CA SER A 93 -2.11 11.70 10.84
C SER A 93 -1.79 11.63 9.35
N LYS A 94 -0.50 11.59 8.97
CA LYS A 94 -0.07 11.43 7.57
C LYS A 94 -0.56 10.11 6.98
N ALA A 95 -0.51 9.03 7.76
CA ALA A 95 -0.99 7.72 7.33
C ALA A 95 -2.51 7.74 7.02
N ARG A 96 -3.31 8.36 7.90
CA ARG A 96 -4.76 8.52 7.71
C ARG A 96 -5.10 9.45 6.53
N GLU A 97 -4.29 10.48 6.30
CA GLU A 97 -4.45 11.36 5.14
C GLU A 97 -4.25 10.59 3.83
N ILE A 98 -3.17 9.80 3.71
CA ILE A 98 -2.94 8.93 2.55
C ILE A 98 -4.10 7.93 2.38
N ASP A 99 -4.60 7.37 3.48
CA ASP A 99 -5.73 6.44 3.44
C ASP A 99 -7.00 7.11 2.89
N SER A 100 -7.29 8.34 3.33
CA SER A 100 -8.39 9.15 2.78
C SER A 100 -8.18 9.45 1.30
N MET A 101 -6.96 9.78 0.86
CA MET A 101 -6.65 10.00 -0.56
C MET A 101 -6.96 8.75 -1.40
N ILE A 102 -6.65 7.55 -0.89
CA ILE A 102 -6.98 6.28 -1.55
C ILE A 102 -8.49 6.05 -1.58
N PHE A 103 -9.20 6.28 -0.47
CA PHE A 103 -10.66 6.14 -0.43
C PHE A 103 -11.37 7.10 -1.39
N ASP A 104 -10.92 8.35 -1.46
CA ASP A 104 -11.42 9.34 -2.40
C ASP A 104 -11.16 8.92 -3.85
N LEU A 105 -9.94 8.45 -4.15
CA LEU A 105 -9.56 7.99 -5.49
C LEU A 105 -10.42 6.81 -5.99
N TYR A 106 -10.76 5.89 -5.09
CA TYR A 106 -11.64 4.74 -5.39
C TYR A 106 -13.14 5.08 -5.29
N ASN A 107 -13.49 6.35 -5.00
CA ASN A 107 -14.86 6.83 -4.82
C ASN A 107 -15.67 6.04 -3.78
N LEU A 108 -15.02 5.64 -2.68
CA LEU A 108 -15.70 4.89 -1.61
C LEU A 108 -16.74 5.76 -0.91
N THR A 109 -17.92 5.18 -0.70
CA THR A 109 -19.03 5.74 0.08
C THR A 109 -18.68 5.83 1.56
N THR A 110 -19.46 6.61 2.32
CA THR A 110 -19.28 6.70 3.78
C THR A 110 -19.43 5.33 4.44
N GLU A 111 -20.41 4.54 4.01
CA GLU A 111 -20.67 3.20 4.54
C GLU A 111 -19.49 2.24 4.29
N GLU A 112 -18.88 2.29 3.09
CA GLU A 112 -17.70 1.48 2.77
C GLU A 112 -16.48 1.90 3.60
N ARG A 113 -16.25 3.22 3.75
CA ARG A 113 -15.16 3.75 4.58
C ARG A 113 -15.33 3.34 6.04
N ASP A 114 -16.55 3.37 6.57
CA ASP A 114 -16.84 2.96 7.94
C ASP A 114 -16.63 1.45 8.13
N ALA A 115 -16.98 0.63 7.12
CA ALA A 115 -16.76 -0.81 7.14
C ALA A 115 -15.27 -1.19 7.10
N ILE A 116 -14.47 -0.45 6.33
CA ILE A 116 -13.02 -0.67 6.22
C ILE A 116 -12.30 -0.14 7.46
N GLY A 117 -12.65 1.08 7.90
CA GLY A 117 -11.97 1.80 8.98
C GLY A 117 -10.50 2.07 8.71
N TYR A 118 -9.78 2.54 9.72
CA TYR A 118 -8.32 2.68 9.65
C TYR A 118 -7.64 1.42 10.19
N ILE A 119 -6.89 0.72 9.35
CA ILE A 119 -6.24 -0.55 9.67
C ILE A 119 -4.74 -0.33 9.90
N THR A 120 -4.37 -0.33 11.18
CA THR A 120 -2.98 -0.42 11.62
C THR A 120 -2.62 -1.87 11.89
N ILE A 121 -1.59 -2.38 11.20
CA ILE A 121 -1.05 -3.70 11.47
C ILE A 121 -0.01 -3.55 12.59
N LYS A 122 -0.35 -4.02 13.79
CA LYS A 122 0.53 -4.07 14.97
C LYS A 122 1.42 -5.30 14.95
#